data_AF-A0A2J8WBT3-F1
#
_entry.id   AF-A0A2J8WBT3-F1
#
_cell.length_a   1.000
_cell.length_b   1.000
_cell.length_c   1.000
_cell.angle_alpha   90.00
_cell.angle_beta   90.00
_cell.angle_gamma   90.00
#
_symmetry.space_group_name_H-M   'P 1'
#
loop_
_entity.id
_entity.type
_entity.pdbx_description
1 polymer ?
#
loop_
_entity_poly.entity_id
_entity_poly.type
_entity_poly.pdbx_seq_one_letter_code
_entity_poly.pdbx_strand_id
1 'polypeptide(L)'
;DIGLPQYKTQFDEGRVDGRMLHYMTVNTIAPSEVQKWTNHRVMEWLRSVDLAEYAPNLRGSGVHGGLMVLEPRFNVETMAQLLNIPPNKTLLRRHLATHFNLLIGAEAQHQKRDAMELPDYVLLTATAKVKPKKLAFSNFGNLRKKKQEDGEEYVCPMELGQASGSASKKGFKPGLDMRLYEEDDLDRLEQMEDSEGTVRQIGAFSEGINNLTHMLKEDDMFKDFAARSPSASITDEDSNV
;
A
#
# COMPACT_ATOMS: atom_id res chain seq x y z
N ASP A 1 -9.33 -36.59 5.49
CA ASP A 1 -7.91 -36.19 5.58
C ASP A 1 -7.70 -34.83 6.24
N ILE A 2 -8.38 -33.75 5.81
CA ILE A 2 -8.20 -32.41 6.44
C ILE A 2 -9.13 -32.10 7.63
N GLY A 3 -9.91 -33.08 8.12
CA GLY A 3 -10.74 -32.90 9.32
C GLY A 3 -12.01 -32.05 9.15
N LEU A 4 -12.55 -31.92 7.93
CA LEU A 4 -13.76 -31.13 7.64
C LEU A 4 -14.93 -31.95 7.04
N PRO A 5 -15.42 -33.01 7.72
CA PRO A 5 -16.45 -33.89 7.18
C PRO A 5 -17.82 -33.21 7.00
N GLN A 6 -18.11 -32.15 7.76
CA GLN A 6 -19.38 -31.43 7.70
C GLN A 6 -19.66 -30.77 6.34
N TYR A 7 -18.62 -30.51 5.53
CA TYR A 7 -18.77 -29.88 4.21
C TYR A 7 -18.85 -30.86 3.05
N LYS A 8 -18.73 -32.17 3.33
CA LYS A 8 -18.63 -33.20 2.29
C LYS A 8 -19.82 -33.18 1.34
N THR A 9 -21.04 -33.10 1.86
CA THR A 9 -22.26 -33.11 1.05
C THR A 9 -22.34 -31.90 0.11
N GLN A 10 -22.00 -30.70 0.59
CA GLN A 10 -22.03 -29.50 -0.25
C GLN A 10 -20.95 -29.50 -1.34
N PHE A 11 -19.75 -30.03 -1.03
CA PHE A 11 -18.67 -30.15 -2.02
C PHE A 11 -18.99 -31.21 -3.08
N ASP A 12 -19.59 -32.34 -2.68
CA ASP A 12 -20.05 -33.40 -3.58
C ASP A 12 -21.19 -32.87 -4.50
N GLU A 13 -22.17 -32.15 -3.94
CA GLU A 13 -23.26 -31.51 -4.69
C GLU A 13 -22.77 -30.43 -5.65
N GLY A 14 -21.82 -29.60 -5.20
CA GLY A 14 -21.18 -28.56 -6.00
C GLY A 14 -20.20 -29.09 -7.05
N ARG A 15 -19.96 -30.41 -7.10
CA ARG A 15 -18.98 -31.08 -7.97
C ARG A 15 -17.59 -30.44 -7.90
N VAL A 16 -17.19 -30.03 -6.69
CA VAL A 16 -15.92 -29.34 -6.47
C VAL A 16 -14.77 -30.31 -6.72
N ASP A 17 -14.01 -30.10 -7.79
CA ASP A 17 -12.86 -30.92 -8.15
C ASP A 17 -11.52 -30.29 -7.73
N GLY A 18 -10.43 -31.03 -7.90
CA GLY A 18 -9.09 -30.54 -7.59
C GLY A 18 -8.69 -29.30 -8.39
N ARG A 19 -9.26 -29.08 -9.59
CA ARG A 19 -9.04 -27.86 -10.38
C ARG A 19 -9.78 -26.68 -9.75
N MET A 20 -11.02 -26.85 -9.30
CA MET A 20 -11.76 -25.82 -8.58
C MET A 20 -11.05 -25.44 -7.28
N LEU A 21 -10.55 -26.42 -6.51
CA LEU A 21 -9.73 -26.16 -5.32
C LEU A 21 -8.43 -25.41 -5.66
N HIS A 22 -7.77 -25.75 -6.76
CA HIS A 22 -6.60 -25.04 -7.26
C HIS A 22 -6.95 -23.60 -7.65
N TYR A 23 -8.06 -23.37 -8.36
CA TYR A 23 -8.55 -22.02 -8.66
C TYR A 23 -8.92 -21.24 -7.38
N MET A 24 -9.41 -21.89 -6.33
CA MET A 24 -9.72 -21.23 -5.06
C MET A 24 -8.47 -20.89 -4.24
N THR A 25 -7.38 -21.65 -4.37
CA THR A 25 -6.16 -21.50 -3.55
C THR A 25 -5.09 -20.64 -4.21
N VAL A 26 -4.90 -20.75 -5.53
CA VAL A 26 -3.92 -19.95 -6.30
C VAL A 26 -4.37 -18.50 -6.49
N ASN A 27 -5.68 -18.21 -6.35
CA ASN A 27 -6.27 -16.87 -6.48
C ASN A 27 -6.50 -16.16 -5.13
N THR A 28 -5.83 -16.58 -4.04
CA THR A 28 -6.03 -15.98 -2.70
C THR A 28 -5.32 -14.65 -2.50
N ILE A 29 -4.87 -13.99 -3.56
CA ILE A 29 -4.35 -12.63 -3.45
C ILE A 29 -5.57 -11.70 -3.49
N ALA A 30 -6.02 -11.28 -2.30
CA ALA A 30 -7.11 -10.31 -2.21
C ALA A 30 -6.75 -9.03 -2.99
N PRO A 31 -7.69 -8.41 -3.73
CA PRO A 31 -7.43 -7.17 -4.46
C PRO A 31 -6.83 -6.06 -3.58
N SER A 32 -7.19 -6.02 -2.30
CA SER A 32 -6.61 -5.11 -1.29
C SER A 32 -5.12 -5.35 -1.02
N GLU A 33 -4.66 -6.59 -1.10
CA GLU A 33 -3.23 -6.92 -1.03
C GLU A 33 -2.51 -6.56 -2.32
N VAL A 34 -3.15 -6.76 -3.47
CA VAL A 34 -2.61 -6.33 -4.77
C VAL A 34 -2.40 -4.82 -4.78
N GLN A 35 -3.30 -4.01 -4.21
CA GLN A 35 -3.14 -2.55 -4.13
C GLN A 35 -1.80 -2.12 -3.49
N LYS A 36 -1.29 -2.90 -2.55
CA LYS A 36 -0.02 -2.63 -1.83
C LYS A 36 1.22 -3.03 -2.63
N TRP A 37 1.06 -3.64 -3.81
CA TRP A 37 2.19 -4.13 -4.58
C TRP A 37 3.05 -2.99 -5.12
N THR A 38 4.35 -3.11 -4.87
CA THR A 38 5.37 -2.28 -5.50
C THR A 38 5.54 -2.66 -6.98
N ASN A 39 6.15 -1.78 -7.77
CA ASN A 39 6.53 -2.09 -9.16
C ASN A 39 7.37 -3.38 -9.24
N HIS A 40 8.27 -3.60 -8.30
CA HIS A 40 9.08 -4.82 -8.23
C HIS A 40 8.21 -6.06 -8.06
N ARG A 41 7.22 -6.01 -7.17
CA ARG A 41 6.31 -7.13 -6.94
C ARG A 41 5.46 -7.44 -8.18
N VAL A 42 5.02 -6.41 -8.91
CA VAL A 42 4.33 -6.60 -10.20
C VAL A 42 5.25 -7.30 -11.22
N MET A 43 6.53 -6.92 -11.29
CA MET A 43 7.50 -7.61 -12.14
C MET A 43 7.72 -9.08 -11.74
N GLU A 44 7.74 -9.40 -10.44
CA GLU A 44 7.80 -10.79 -9.97
C GLU A 44 6.55 -11.58 -10.35
N TRP A 45 5.38 -10.98 -10.21
CA TRP A 45 4.12 -11.60 -10.64
C TRP A 45 4.15 -11.94 -12.13
N LEU A 46 4.62 -11.04 -13.00
CA LEU A 46 4.78 -11.33 -14.43
C LEU A 46 5.67 -12.56 -14.68
N ARG A 47 6.72 -12.77 -13.89
CA ARG A 47 7.55 -13.98 -13.99
C ARG A 47 6.79 -15.24 -13.59
N SER A 48 5.94 -15.16 -12.57
CA SER A 48 5.11 -16.29 -12.11
C SER A 48 3.99 -16.69 -13.07
N VAL A 49 3.61 -15.81 -14.00
CA VAL A 49 2.59 -16.09 -15.03
C VAL A 49 3.21 -16.27 -16.42
N ASP A 50 4.46 -16.72 -16.49
CA ASP A 50 5.17 -17.03 -17.75
C ASP A 50 5.36 -15.83 -18.70
N LEU A 51 5.44 -14.61 -18.17
CA LEU A 51 5.72 -13.38 -18.93
C LEU A 51 7.05 -12.72 -18.50
N ALA A 52 8.01 -13.54 -18.04
CA ALA A 52 9.27 -13.06 -17.47
C ALA A 52 10.10 -12.18 -18.43
N GLU A 53 10.07 -12.47 -19.73
CA GLU A 53 10.81 -11.73 -20.77
C GLU A 53 10.33 -10.28 -20.91
N TYR A 54 9.07 -9.99 -20.56
CA TYR A 54 8.46 -8.66 -20.68
C TYR A 54 8.59 -7.84 -19.39
N ALA A 55 8.83 -8.47 -18.25
CA ALA A 55 8.87 -7.81 -16.95
C ALA A 55 9.86 -6.62 -16.85
N PRO A 56 11.09 -6.68 -17.43
CA PRO A 56 12.02 -5.54 -17.39
C PRO A 56 11.49 -4.27 -18.04
N ASN A 57 10.53 -4.36 -18.97
CA ASN A 57 9.93 -3.20 -19.64
C ASN A 57 9.11 -2.32 -18.68
N LEU A 58 8.74 -2.84 -17.50
CA LEU A 58 8.04 -2.05 -16.48
C LEU A 58 8.98 -1.21 -15.59
N ARG A 59 10.30 -1.27 -15.80
CA ARG A 59 11.22 -0.42 -15.05
C ARG A 59 10.99 1.05 -15.42
N GLY A 60 10.78 1.89 -14.41
CA GLY A 60 10.53 3.32 -14.60
C GLY A 60 9.17 3.65 -15.23
N SER A 61 8.27 2.68 -15.42
CA SER A 61 6.95 2.91 -16.00
C SER A 61 5.93 3.51 -15.03
N GLY A 62 6.21 3.45 -13.72
CA GLY A 62 5.27 3.86 -12.67
C GLY A 62 4.16 2.83 -12.37
N VAL A 63 4.16 1.68 -13.05
CA VAL A 63 3.16 0.62 -12.80
C VAL A 63 3.36 0.03 -11.41
N HIS A 64 2.29 0.01 -10.62
CA HIS A 64 2.24 -0.56 -9.28
C HIS A 64 0.81 -1.05 -9.00
N GLY A 65 0.63 -1.77 -7.90
CA GLY A 65 -0.62 -2.40 -7.52
C GLY A 65 -1.82 -1.46 -7.43
N GLY A 66 -1.64 -0.33 -6.75
CA GLY A 66 -2.65 0.72 -6.62
C GLY A 66 -3.17 1.19 -7.97
N LEU A 67 -2.28 1.55 -8.91
CA LEU A 67 -2.65 1.90 -10.28
C LEU A 67 -3.42 0.77 -10.98
N MET A 68 -2.95 -0.48 -10.86
CA MET A 68 -3.58 -1.61 -11.55
C MET A 68 -5.01 -1.85 -11.08
N VAL A 69 -5.28 -1.71 -9.78
CA VAL A 69 -6.58 -2.02 -9.18
C VAL A 69 -7.52 -0.81 -9.19
N LEU A 70 -7.05 0.37 -8.80
CA LEU A 70 -7.89 1.52 -8.47
C LEU A 70 -8.15 2.47 -9.64
N GLU A 71 -7.32 2.49 -10.69
CA GLU A 71 -7.52 3.38 -11.84
C GLU A 71 -8.41 2.68 -12.90
N PRO A 72 -9.66 3.12 -13.14
CA PRO A 72 -10.57 2.46 -14.08
C PRO A 72 -10.07 2.53 -15.53
N ARG A 73 -9.23 3.52 -15.87
CA ARG A 73 -8.67 3.66 -17.22
C ARG A 73 -7.45 2.77 -17.45
N PHE A 74 -6.83 2.24 -16.40
CA PHE A 74 -5.71 1.30 -16.52
C PHE A 74 -6.24 -0.11 -16.73
N ASN A 75 -6.17 -0.61 -17.97
CA ASN A 75 -6.70 -1.92 -18.35
C ASN A 75 -5.62 -2.81 -18.98
N VAL A 76 -6.02 -4.02 -19.39
CA VAL A 76 -5.14 -5.00 -20.06
C VAL A 76 -4.43 -4.38 -21.27
N GLU A 77 -5.12 -3.54 -22.04
CA GLU A 77 -4.54 -2.90 -23.21
C GLU A 77 -3.40 -1.94 -22.82
N THR A 78 -3.61 -1.14 -21.78
CA THR A 78 -2.60 -0.23 -21.24
C THR A 78 -1.38 -1.01 -20.70
N MET A 79 -1.61 -2.10 -19.97
CA MET A 79 -0.54 -2.98 -19.48
C MET A 79 0.25 -3.60 -20.64
N ALA A 80 -0.42 -4.09 -21.68
CA ALA A 80 0.23 -4.68 -22.85
C ALA A 80 1.11 -3.67 -23.61
N GLN A 81 0.66 -2.41 -23.71
CA GLN A 81 1.47 -1.33 -24.29
C GLN A 81 2.73 -1.06 -23.47
N LEU A 82 2.62 -0.97 -22.14
CA LEU A 82 3.76 -0.74 -21.24
C LEU A 82 4.76 -1.91 -21.22
N LEU A 83 4.26 -3.13 -21.43
CA LEU A 83 5.09 -4.33 -21.59
C LEU A 83 5.74 -4.44 -22.98
N ASN A 84 5.46 -3.52 -23.90
CA ASN A 84 5.85 -3.60 -25.31
C ASN A 84 5.38 -4.90 -25.99
N ILE A 85 4.17 -5.37 -25.66
CA ILE A 85 3.54 -6.51 -26.35
C ILE A 85 2.75 -5.98 -27.54
N PRO A 86 3.15 -6.24 -28.79
CA PRO A 86 2.45 -5.75 -29.98
C PRO A 86 1.02 -6.28 -30.12
N PRO A 87 0.11 -5.57 -30.82
CA PRO A 87 -1.30 -5.98 -30.98
C PRO A 87 -1.48 -7.28 -31.77
N ASN A 88 -0.55 -7.62 -32.67
CA ASN A 88 -0.57 -8.87 -33.44
C ASN A 88 -0.20 -10.12 -32.61
N LYS A 89 0.39 -9.97 -31.42
CA LYS A 89 0.69 -11.10 -30.51
C LYS A 89 -0.54 -11.50 -29.69
N THR A 90 -1.60 -11.94 -30.37
CA THR A 90 -2.93 -12.18 -29.78
C THR A 90 -2.93 -13.24 -28.67
N LEU A 91 -2.13 -14.31 -28.80
CA LEU A 91 -2.04 -15.35 -27.77
C LEU A 91 -1.48 -14.83 -26.45
N LEU A 92 -0.42 -14.02 -26.50
CA LEU A 92 0.19 -13.42 -25.31
C LEU A 92 -0.73 -12.38 -24.67
N ARG A 93 -1.43 -11.58 -25.48
CA ARG A 93 -2.43 -10.63 -24.98
C ARG A 93 -3.60 -11.31 -24.30
N ARG A 94 -4.08 -12.43 -24.85
CA ARG A 94 -5.09 -13.27 -24.21
C ARG A 94 -4.60 -13.85 -22.89
N HIS A 95 -3.37 -14.36 -22.85
CA HIS A 95 -2.74 -14.89 -21.63
C HIS A 95 -2.64 -13.82 -20.54
N LEU A 96 -2.09 -12.65 -20.89
CA LEU A 96 -2.03 -11.49 -20.00
C LEU A 96 -3.42 -11.07 -19.51
N ALA A 97 -4.44 -11.02 -20.39
CA ALA A 97 -5.79 -10.65 -20.02
C ALA A 97 -6.36 -11.57 -18.94
N THR A 98 -6.22 -12.89 -19.12
CA THR A 98 -6.69 -13.88 -18.15
C THR A 98 -6.04 -13.67 -16.78
N HIS A 99 -4.71 -13.62 -16.72
CA HIS A 99 -3.99 -13.49 -15.46
C HIS A 99 -4.19 -12.11 -14.81
N PHE A 100 -4.23 -11.04 -15.59
CA PHE A 100 -4.49 -9.69 -15.08
C PHE A 100 -5.86 -9.60 -14.43
N ASN A 101 -6.90 -10.13 -15.10
CA ASN A 101 -8.26 -10.17 -14.59
C ASN A 101 -8.33 -10.97 -13.28
N LEU A 102 -7.73 -12.16 -13.23
CA LEU A 102 -7.65 -12.95 -11.98
C LEU A 102 -6.98 -12.17 -10.85
N LEU A 103 -5.92 -11.43 -11.15
CA LEU A 103 -5.17 -10.66 -10.15
C LEU A 103 -5.99 -9.50 -9.55
N ILE A 104 -6.65 -8.69 -10.38
CA ILE A 104 -7.36 -7.49 -9.91
C ILE A 104 -8.74 -7.80 -9.28
N GLY A 105 -9.28 -8.99 -9.54
CA GLY A 105 -10.59 -9.42 -9.06
C GLY A 105 -11.78 -8.85 -9.85
N ALA A 106 -12.97 -9.42 -9.61
CA ALA A 106 -14.18 -9.15 -10.40
C ALA A 106 -14.64 -7.68 -10.29
N GLU A 107 -14.58 -7.08 -9.11
CA GLU A 107 -15.03 -5.70 -8.89
C GLU A 107 -14.26 -4.71 -9.76
N ALA A 108 -12.92 -4.77 -9.75
CA ALA A 108 -12.08 -3.91 -10.56
C ALA A 108 -12.25 -4.18 -12.07
N GLN A 109 -12.53 -5.42 -12.48
CA GLN A 109 -12.86 -5.73 -13.87
C GLN A 109 -14.15 -5.02 -14.31
N HIS A 110 -15.20 -5.08 -13.49
CA HIS A 110 -16.48 -4.42 -13.77
C HIS A 110 -16.29 -2.90 -13.89
N GLN A 111 -15.61 -2.27 -12.93
CA GLN A 111 -15.33 -0.83 -12.96
C GLN A 111 -14.58 -0.42 -14.24
N LYS A 112 -13.58 -1.19 -14.67
CA LYS A 112 -12.81 -0.91 -15.89
C LYS A 112 -13.66 -1.08 -17.16
N ARG A 113 -14.55 -2.07 -17.20
CA ARG A 113 -15.47 -2.28 -18.33
C ARG A 113 -16.48 -1.13 -18.41
N ASP A 114 -17.12 -0.79 -17.30
CA ASP A 114 -18.14 0.24 -17.25
C ASP A 114 -17.52 1.61 -17.60
N ALA A 115 -16.26 1.86 -17.21
CA ALA A 115 -15.52 3.06 -17.62
C ALA A 115 -15.27 3.11 -19.15
N MET A 116 -15.06 1.97 -19.82
CA MET A 116 -14.87 1.91 -21.28
C MET A 116 -16.16 2.18 -22.06
N GLU A 117 -17.33 2.00 -21.43
CA GLU A 117 -18.63 2.27 -22.06
C GLU A 117 -19.02 3.76 -22.00
N LEU A 118 -18.28 4.58 -21.25
CA LEU A 118 -18.53 6.02 -21.18
C LEU A 118 -18.20 6.72 -22.51
N PRO A 119 -19.07 7.61 -23.03
CA PRO A 119 -18.87 8.30 -24.30
C PRO A 119 -17.60 9.18 -24.36
N ASP A 120 -17.10 9.61 -23.21
CA ASP A 120 -15.91 10.44 -23.04
C ASP A 120 -14.67 9.62 -22.64
N TYR A 121 -14.72 8.30 -22.75
CA TYR A 121 -13.60 7.43 -22.40
C TYR A 121 -12.35 7.76 -23.24
N VAL A 122 -11.25 8.01 -22.54
CA VAL A 122 -9.92 8.21 -23.14
C VAL A 122 -8.98 7.14 -22.59
N LEU A 123 -8.37 6.36 -23.48
CA LEU A 123 -7.36 5.37 -23.09
C LEU A 123 -6.21 6.05 -22.33
N LEU A 124 -5.76 5.42 -21.24
CA LEU A 124 -4.58 5.89 -20.54
C LEU A 124 -3.33 5.53 -21.37
N THR A 125 -2.50 6.52 -21.67
CA THR A 125 -1.23 6.32 -22.37
C THR A 125 -0.08 6.81 -21.49
N ALA A 126 1.08 6.15 -21.57
CA ALA A 126 2.28 6.55 -20.80
C ALA A 126 2.72 8.00 -21.07
N THR A 127 2.37 8.52 -22.25
CA THR A 127 2.71 9.87 -22.73
C THR A 127 1.58 10.88 -22.48
N ALA A 128 0.50 10.49 -21.81
CA ALA A 128 -0.61 11.37 -21.52
C ALA A 128 -0.14 12.55 -20.66
N LYS A 129 -0.19 13.77 -21.22
CA LYS A 129 0.10 14.99 -20.47
C LYS A 129 -1.08 15.32 -19.57
N VAL A 130 -0.98 15.03 -18.28
CA VAL A 130 -1.90 15.57 -17.30
C VAL A 130 -1.58 17.05 -17.14
N LYS A 131 -2.52 17.93 -17.49
CA LYS A 131 -2.45 19.32 -17.05
C LYS A 131 -2.87 19.30 -15.58
N PRO A 132 -1.96 19.49 -14.60
CA PRO A 132 -2.40 19.66 -13.24
C PRO A 132 -3.37 20.83 -13.25
N LYS A 133 -4.59 20.61 -12.75
CA LYS A 133 -5.47 21.73 -12.45
C LYS A 133 -4.67 22.55 -11.44
N LYS A 134 -4.24 23.74 -11.86
CA LYS A 134 -3.52 24.68 -11.00
C LYS A 134 -4.47 24.95 -9.83
N LEU A 135 -4.23 24.30 -8.69
CA LEU A 135 -4.78 24.77 -7.43
C LEU A 135 -4.27 26.20 -7.35
N ALA A 136 -5.19 27.14 -7.53
CA ALA A 136 -4.86 28.54 -7.36
C ALA A 136 -4.54 28.66 -5.87
N PHE A 137 -3.26 28.55 -5.51
CA PHE A 137 -2.76 29.02 -4.22
C PHE A 137 -3.24 30.46 -4.11
N SER A 138 -4.32 30.64 -3.39
CA SER A 138 -4.91 31.93 -3.13
C SER A 138 -3.89 32.69 -2.29
N ASN A 139 -3.31 33.72 -2.91
CA ASN A 139 -2.72 34.89 -2.26
C ASN A 139 -1.50 34.69 -1.33
N PHE A 140 -0.32 34.52 -1.92
CA PHE A 140 0.97 34.91 -1.29
C PHE A 140 1.18 36.45 -1.25
N GLY A 141 0.13 37.24 -0.99
CA GLY A 141 0.17 38.69 -1.22
C GLY A 141 -0.57 39.60 -0.26
N ASN A 142 -1.37 39.11 0.70
CA ASN A 142 -2.11 39.98 1.61
C ASN A 142 -1.71 39.75 3.07
N LEU A 143 -0.48 40.16 3.40
CA LEU A 143 -0.06 40.46 4.76
C LEU A 143 -0.72 41.76 5.24
N ARG A 144 -2.06 41.80 5.29
CA ARG A 144 -2.79 42.83 6.03
C ARG A 144 -4.17 42.33 6.44
N LYS A 145 -4.17 41.69 7.60
CA LYS A 145 -5.22 41.73 8.61
C LYS A 145 -6.63 41.37 8.10
N LYS A 146 -6.93 40.07 8.03
CA LYS A 146 -8.27 39.60 8.37
C LYS A 146 -8.26 38.12 8.74
N LYS A 147 -8.64 37.85 9.99
CA LYS A 147 -9.08 36.57 10.55
C LYS A 147 -9.96 35.84 9.51
N GLN A 148 -9.45 34.77 8.93
CA GLN A 148 -10.24 33.82 8.15
C GLN A 148 -9.70 32.43 8.43
N GLU A 149 -10.57 31.65 9.04
CA GLU A 149 -10.53 30.23 9.36
C GLU A 149 -9.70 29.41 8.35
N ASP A 150 -8.69 28.73 8.88
CA ASP A 150 -7.73 27.89 8.17
C ASP A 150 -8.46 26.66 7.62
N GLY A 151 -8.91 26.74 6.37
CA GLY A 151 -9.35 25.58 5.63
C GLY A 151 -8.13 24.80 5.19
N GLU A 152 -7.77 23.77 5.96
CA GLU A 152 -6.71 22.80 5.62
C GLU A 152 -7.04 22.14 4.26
N GLU A 153 -6.58 22.73 3.16
CA GLU A 153 -6.68 22.15 1.82
C GLU A 153 -5.63 21.04 1.70
N TYR A 154 -5.97 19.86 2.20
CA TYR A 154 -5.13 18.67 2.06
C TYR A 154 -4.87 18.37 0.59
N VAL A 155 -3.60 18.12 0.25
CA VAL A 155 -3.17 17.69 -1.10
C VAL A 155 -3.89 16.40 -1.55
N CYS A 156 -4.39 15.62 -0.59
CA CYS A 156 -5.27 14.49 -0.80
C CYS A 156 -6.49 14.63 0.14
N PRO A 157 -7.69 14.92 -0.38
CA PRO A 157 -8.91 14.93 0.43
C PRO A 157 -9.07 13.57 1.12
N MET A 158 -9.30 13.56 2.44
CA MET A 158 -9.71 12.36 3.17
C MET A 158 -11.17 12.03 2.90
N GLU A 159 -11.55 11.88 1.63
CA GLU A 159 -12.87 11.35 1.26
C GLU A 159 -12.73 9.86 0.97
N LEU A 160 -12.74 9.07 2.05
CA LEU A 160 -13.01 7.63 1.96
C LEU A 160 -14.50 7.46 1.64
N GLY A 161 -14.79 6.95 0.45
CA GLY A 161 -16.09 7.05 -0.22
C GLY A 161 -17.30 6.61 0.61
N GLN A 162 -18.34 7.45 0.58
CA GLN A 162 -19.71 7.02 0.81
C GLN A 162 -20.38 6.78 -0.54
N ALA A 163 -20.92 5.58 -0.68
CA ALA A 163 -21.55 5.06 -1.90
C ALA A 163 -22.64 6.02 -2.43
N SER A 164 -22.57 6.26 -3.74
CA SER A 164 -23.54 7.07 -4.49
C SER A 164 -24.93 6.44 -4.46
N GLY A 165 -25.83 7.03 -3.67
CA GLY A 165 -27.28 6.88 -3.77
C GLY A 165 -27.92 8.19 -4.28
N SER A 166 -28.58 8.08 -5.43
CA SER A 166 -29.36 9.07 -6.18
C SER A 166 -29.99 10.27 -5.43
N ALA A 167 -29.75 11.45 -5.99
CA ALA A 167 -30.64 12.61 -6.16
C ALA A 167 -31.26 13.30 -4.91
N SER A 168 -30.83 14.55 -4.66
CA SER A 168 -31.71 15.75 -4.77
C SER A 168 -30.98 17.00 -4.29
N LYS A 169 -31.18 18.11 -5.02
CA LYS A 169 -30.81 19.45 -4.58
C LYS A 169 -31.41 19.75 -3.20
N LYS A 170 -30.58 19.93 -2.18
CA LYS A 170 -30.81 20.89 -1.11
C LYS A 170 -29.49 21.15 -0.38
N GLY A 171 -29.11 22.41 -0.33
CA GLY A 171 -27.95 22.85 0.46
C GLY A 171 -28.13 22.41 1.91
N PHE A 172 -27.07 21.81 2.45
CA PHE A 172 -26.97 21.49 3.86
C PHE A 172 -25.67 22.11 4.36
N LYS A 173 -25.81 23.19 5.13
CA LYS A 173 -24.72 23.75 5.95
C LYS A 173 -24.59 22.84 7.18
N PRO A 174 -23.39 22.35 7.56
CA PRO A 174 -23.17 21.85 8.89
C PRO A 174 -22.83 23.03 9.79
N GLY A 175 -23.86 23.74 10.24
CA GLY A 175 -23.79 24.54 11.45
C GLY A 175 -24.11 23.63 12.62
N LEU A 176 -23.09 23.05 13.24
CA LEU A 176 -23.19 22.56 14.61
C LEU A 176 -22.86 23.74 15.53
N ASP A 177 -23.90 24.17 16.23
CA ASP A 177 -23.96 25.13 17.32
C ASP A 177 -22.86 24.86 18.37
N MET A 178 -21.71 25.53 18.25
CA MET A 178 -20.80 25.77 19.38
C MET A 178 -21.16 27.15 19.93
N ARG A 179 -21.94 27.13 21.00
CA ARG A 179 -22.34 28.33 21.75
C ARG A 179 -21.14 29.20 22.09
N LEU A 180 -21.36 30.50 21.96
CA LEU A 180 -20.57 31.63 22.47
C LEU A 180 -19.87 31.28 23.79
N TYR A 181 -18.54 31.29 23.79
CA TYR A 181 -17.77 31.62 24.97
C TYR A 181 -17.53 33.14 24.95
N GLU A 182 -18.01 33.79 26.01
CA GLU A 182 -17.81 35.20 26.29
C GLU A 182 -16.30 35.50 26.43
N GLU A 183 -15.95 36.75 26.14
CA GLU A 183 -14.59 37.27 25.98
C GLU A 183 -13.82 37.43 27.32
N ASP A 184 -14.20 36.68 28.37
CA ASP A 184 -13.67 36.80 29.75
C ASP A 184 -12.77 35.62 30.20
N ASP A 185 -12.54 34.59 29.38
CA ASP A 185 -11.65 33.46 29.73
C ASP A 185 -10.19 33.64 29.28
N LEU A 186 -9.81 34.82 28.78
CA LEU A 186 -8.46 35.08 28.27
C LEU A 186 -7.39 35.20 29.37
N ASP A 187 -7.79 35.33 30.65
CA ASP A 187 -6.89 35.36 31.81
C ASP A 187 -6.61 33.97 32.42
N ARG A 188 -7.19 32.88 31.87
CA ARG A 188 -6.92 31.51 32.36
C ARG A 188 -5.89 30.74 31.54
N LEU A 189 -5.33 31.34 30.49
CA LEU A 189 -4.26 30.73 29.68
C LEU A 189 -2.84 30.94 30.23
N GLU A 190 -2.69 31.62 31.37
CA GLU A 190 -1.37 31.82 32.01
C GLU A 190 -1.09 30.84 33.16
N GLN A 191 -1.96 29.86 33.41
CA GLN A 191 -1.72 28.75 34.35
C GLN A 191 -1.60 27.42 33.61
N MET A 192 -0.57 27.28 32.77
CA MET A 192 0.03 25.97 32.52
C MET A 192 0.83 25.60 33.76
N GLU A 193 0.17 25.04 34.78
CA GLU A 193 0.90 24.25 35.77
C GLU A 193 1.36 22.97 35.08
N ASP A 194 2.66 22.89 34.81
CA ASP A 194 3.33 21.65 34.44
C ASP A 194 2.86 20.56 35.41
N SER A 195 2.15 19.55 34.90
CA SER A 195 1.75 18.39 35.68
C SER A 195 3.02 17.71 36.21
N GLU A 196 3.45 18.06 37.42
CA GLU A 196 4.62 17.53 38.11
C GLU A 196 4.61 15.99 38.08
N GLY A 197 3.41 15.40 38.16
CA GLY A 197 3.19 13.96 38.02
C GLY A 197 3.65 13.38 36.68
N THR A 198 3.39 14.05 35.56
CA THR A 198 3.80 13.60 34.22
C THR A 198 5.31 13.69 34.05
N VAL A 199 5.93 14.78 34.53
CA VAL A 199 7.39 14.96 34.49
C VAL A 199 8.10 13.92 35.34
N ARG A 200 7.58 13.62 36.55
CA ARG A 200 8.12 12.57 37.42
C ARG A 200 7.96 11.17 36.81
N GLN A 201 6.86 10.90 36.13
CA GLN A 201 6.63 9.63 35.44
C GLN A 201 7.57 9.44 34.24
N ILE A 202 7.82 10.50 33.46
CA ILE A 202 8.79 10.48 32.35
C ILE A 202 10.22 10.31 32.89
N GLY A 203 10.56 10.99 34.00
CA GLY A 203 11.86 10.86 34.66
C GLY A 203 12.13 9.44 35.17
N ALA A 204 11.16 8.84 35.87
CA ALA A 204 11.25 7.46 36.34
C ALA A 204 11.39 6.44 35.19
N PHE A 205 10.70 6.68 34.07
CA PHE A 205 10.84 5.84 32.88
C PHE A 205 12.22 5.98 32.23
N SER A 206 12.74 7.21 32.12
CA SER A 206 14.08 7.48 31.60
C SER A 206 15.19 6.84 32.44
N GLU A 207 15.04 6.83 33.77
CA GLU A 207 15.98 6.21 34.69
C GLU A 207 16.00 4.67 34.55
N GLY A 208 14.84 4.05 34.34
CA GLY A 208 14.73 2.62 34.04
C GLY A 208 15.47 2.22 32.75
N ILE A 209 15.36 3.02 31.69
CA ILE A 209 16.08 2.77 30.42
C ILE A 209 17.59 2.92 30.60
N ASN A 210 18.03 3.94 31.36
CA ASN A 210 19.45 4.16 31.60
C ASN A 210 20.08 3.04 32.45
N ASN A 211 19.38 2.54 33.47
CA ASN A 211 19.85 1.40 34.25
C ASN A 211 19.94 0.11 33.42
N LEU A 212 18.95 -0.16 32.55
CA LEU A 212 19.01 -1.30 31.64
C LEU A 212 20.20 -1.18 30.68
N THR A 213 20.46 0.03 30.18
CA THR A 213 21.61 0.31 29.31
C THR A 213 22.95 0.12 30.05
N HIS A 214 23.00 0.42 31.34
CA HIS A 214 24.18 0.18 32.17
C HIS A 214 24.43 -1.31 32.39
N MET A 215 23.39 -2.08 32.75
CA MET A 215 23.53 -3.54 32.92
C MET A 215 23.94 -4.24 31.63
N LEU A 216 23.39 -3.82 30.49
CA LEU A 216 23.79 -4.36 29.18
C LEU A 216 25.24 -4.02 28.77
N LYS A 217 25.83 -2.96 29.36
CA LYS A 217 27.26 -2.64 29.20
C LYS A 217 28.16 -3.47 30.10
N GLU A 218 27.66 -3.93 31.25
CA GLU A 218 28.41 -4.77 32.19
C GLU A 218 28.37 -6.26 31.80
N ASP A 219 27.36 -6.68 31.04
CA ASP A 219 27.24 -8.04 30.48
C ASP A 219 28.15 -8.31 29.26
N ASP A 220 29.01 -7.37 28.85
CA ASP A 220 30.08 -7.56 27.85
C ASP A 220 31.29 -8.38 28.40
N MET A 221 31.02 -9.27 29.37
CA MET A 221 31.94 -10.29 29.90
C MET A 221 32.06 -11.52 28.96
N PHE A 222 32.06 -11.30 27.65
CA PHE A 222 32.49 -12.30 26.66
C PHE A 222 33.49 -11.70 25.67
N LYS A 223 34.46 -10.98 26.21
CA LYS A 223 35.64 -10.54 25.46
C LYS A 223 36.86 -11.38 25.82
N ASP A 224 36.79 -12.70 25.62
CA ASP A 224 37.99 -13.56 25.72
C ASP A 224 37.98 -14.84 24.86
N PHE A 225 37.35 -14.82 23.68
CA PHE A 225 37.48 -15.91 22.69
C PHE A 225 38.10 -15.47 21.35
N ALA A 226 38.54 -14.21 21.25
CA ALA A 226 39.16 -13.66 20.03
C ALA A 226 40.70 -13.73 20.01
N ALA A 227 41.30 -14.64 20.79
CA ALA A 227 42.75 -14.83 20.81
C ALA A 227 43.12 -16.32 20.97
N ARG A 228 42.89 -17.13 19.93
CA ARG A 228 43.64 -18.37 19.63
C ARG A 228 43.18 -18.94 18.29
N SER A 229 43.76 -18.45 17.20
CA SER A 229 43.85 -19.22 15.96
C SER A 229 44.87 -20.35 16.16
N PRO A 230 44.54 -21.64 15.97
CA PRO A 230 45.55 -22.66 15.80
C PRO A 230 45.93 -22.71 14.32
N SER A 231 47.14 -22.25 14.01
CA SER A 231 47.86 -22.61 12.81
C SER A 231 48.11 -24.12 12.80
N ALA A 232 47.42 -24.86 11.94
CA ALA A 232 47.75 -26.25 11.66
C ALA A 232 48.87 -26.29 10.60
N SER A 233 50.11 -26.36 11.09
CA SER A 233 51.28 -26.80 10.35
C SER A 233 51.75 -28.12 10.98
N ILE A 234 51.61 -29.23 10.27
CA ILE A 234 52.24 -30.52 10.60
C ILE A 234 52.54 -31.18 9.25
N THR A 235 53.73 -30.93 8.69
CA THR A 235 54.89 -31.83 8.61
C THR A 235 54.56 -33.22 8.07
N ASP A 236 54.97 -33.43 6.81
CA ASP A 236 55.33 -34.71 6.19
C ASP A 236 56.45 -35.43 6.98
N GLU A 237 56.68 -36.71 6.65
CA GLU A 237 57.61 -37.72 7.21
C GLU A 237 56.98 -38.65 8.27
N ASP A 238 57.06 -39.99 8.22
CA ASP A 238 57.71 -40.93 7.31
C ASP A 238 57.17 -42.37 7.55
N SER A 239 57.39 -43.23 6.56
CA SER A 239 57.73 -44.67 6.59
C SER A 239 57.21 -45.67 7.66
N ASN A 240 56.60 -46.75 7.12
CA ASN A 240 56.95 -48.17 7.27
C ASN A 240 56.87 -48.89 8.66
N VAL A 241 55.95 -49.86 8.77
CA VAL A 241 56.13 -51.33 8.96
C VAL A 241 54.76 -51.98 9.20
#